data_AF-A0A3Q0SHD0-F1
#
_entry.id   AF-A0A3Q0SHD0-F1
#
_cell.length_a   1.000
_cell.length_b   1.000
_cell.length_c   1.000
_cell.angle_alpha   90.00
_cell.angle_beta   90.00
_cell.angle_gamma   90.00
#
_symmetry.space_group_name_H-M   'P 1'
#
loop_
_entity.id
_entity.type
_entity.pdbx_description
1 polymer ?
#
loop_
_entity_poly.entity_id
_entity_poly.type
_entity_poly.pdbx_seq_one_letter_code
_entity_poly.pdbx_strand_id
1 'polypeptide(L)' 'MDNSKTNSRIICPYGLKYMLECISRVALLSQSANITEITKQYLLELLGFAKTFPETNPKDVLFYFHEQWGKLSSNMSKQ' A
#
# COMPACT_ATOMS: atom_id res chain seq x y z
N MET A 1 -29.06 33.84 -4.84
CA MET A 1 -28.19 32.83 -5.46
C MET A 1 -27.41 32.18 -4.33
N ASP A 2 -27.78 30.95 -3.97
CA ASP A 2 -27.28 30.25 -2.78
C ASP A 2 -25.85 29.75 -3.00
N ASN A 3 -24.89 30.27 -2.22
CA ASN A 3 -23.48 29.90 -2.25
C ASN A 3 -23.23 28.68 -1.34
N SER A 4 -23.90 27.56 -1.63
CA SER A 4 -23.63 26.30 -0.96
C SER A 4 -22.25 25.78 -1.40
N LYS A 5 -21.22 26.17 -0.64
CA LYS A 5 -19.90 25.53 -0.63
C LYS A 5 -20.11 24.02 -0.54
N THR A 6 -19.96 23.33 -1.67
CA THR A 6 -19.92 21.87 -1.73
C THR A 6 -18.64 21.44 -1.01
N ASN A 7 -18.79 21.21 0.29
CA ASN A 7 -17.76 20.63 1.14
C ASN A 7 -17.66 19.16 0.71
N SER A 8 -16.93 18.93 -0.39
CA SER A 8 -16.66 17.60 -0.93
C SER A 8 -15.91 16.83 0.15
N ARG A 9 -16.63 15.99 0.88
CA ARG A 9 -16.02 15.13 1.89
C ARG A 9 -15.09 14.18 1.14
N ILE A 10 -13.79 14.36 1.31
CA ILE A 10 -12.80 13.44 0.76
C ILE A 10 -12.99 12.11 1.48
N ILE A 11 -13.62 11.15 0.81
CA ILE A 11 -13.75 9.79 1.31
C ILE A 11 -12.41 9.10 1.05
N CYS A 12 -11.59 8.98 2.09
CA CYS A 12 -10.37 8.18 2.01
C CYS A 12 -10.75 6.71 2.17
N PRO A 13 -10.52 5.85 1.16
CA PRO A 13 -10.83 4.44 1.28
C PRO A 13 -10.04 3.81 2.42
N TYR A 14 -10.73 3.01 3.22
CA TYR A 14 -10.13 2.32 4.36
C TYR A 14 -8.96 1.46 3.89
N GLY A 15 -7.77 1.70 4.44
CA GLY A 15 -6.53 1.02 4.06
C GLY A 15 -5.60 1.83 3.16
N LEU A 16 -6.06 2.89 2.48
CA LEU A 16 -5.20 3.69 1.59
C LEU A 16 -4.07 4.39 2.35
N LYS A 17 -4.38 4.98 3.52
CA LYS A 17 -3.37 5.57 4.40
C LYS A 17 -2.30 4.54 4.76
N TYR A 18 -2.72 3.34 5.14
CA TYR A 18 -1.83 2.27 5.57
C TYR A 18 -0.96 1.76 4.41
N MET A 19 -1.51 1.65 3.20
CA MET A 19 -0.75 1.35 1.98
C MET A 19 0.34 2.38 1.71
N LEU A 20 0.01 3.67 1.79
CA LEU A 20 0.99 4.75 1.59
C LEU A 20 2.09 4.73 2.64
N GLU A 21 1.75 4.45 3.90
CA GLU A 21 2.75 4.29 4.97
C GLU A 21 3.70 3.12 4.69
N CYS A 22 3.19 1.98 4.23
CA CYS A 22 4.01 0.82 3.88
C CYS A 22 4.91 1.08 2.67
N ILE A 23 4.38 1.66 1.58
CA ILE A 23 5.18 2.04 0.40
C ILE A 23 6.29 3.02 0.81
N SER A 24 5.96 4.01 1.64
CA SER A 24 6.93 4.99 2.13
C SER A 24 8.03 4.35 2.97
N ARG A 25 7.67 3.41 3.87
CA ARG A 25 8.67 2.67 4.66
C ARG A 25 9.58 1.83 3.78
N VAL A 26 9.04 1.15 2.78
CA VAL A 26 9.84 0.34 1.84
C VAL A 26 10.77 1.23 1.03
N ALA A 27 10.29 2.40 0.58
CA ALA A 27 11.12 3.38 -0.12
C ALA A 27 12.30 3.87 0.73
N LEU A 28 12.06 4.14 2.01
CA LEU A 28 13.10 4.51 2.97
C LEU A 28 14.10 3.37 3.23
N LEU A 29 13.61 2.14 3.46
CA LEU A 29 14.45 0.97 3.76
C LEU A 29 15.31 0.51 2.59
N SER A 30 14.79 0.65 1.37
CA SER A 30 15.50 0.27 0.14
C SER A 30 16.50 1.34 -0.32
N GLN A 31 16.58 2.48 0.39
CA GLN A 31 17.32 3.69 0.00
C GLN A 31 17.09 4.10 -1.47
N SER A 32 15.94 3.74 -2.04
CA SER A 32 15.78 3.88 -3.47
C SER A 32 15.48 5.34 -3.79
N ALA A 33 16.22 5.87 -4.75
CA ALA A 33 15.93 7.19 -5.32
C ALA A 33 14.64 7.19 -6.16
N ASN A 34 14.04 6.03 -6.46
CA ASN A 34 12.90 5.89 -7.36
C ASN A 34 11.67 5.29 -6.67
N ILE A 35 10.93 6.16 -5.98
CA ILE A 35 9.67 5.84 -5.29
C ILE A 35 8.64 5.23 -6.26
N THR A 36 8.64 5.66 -7.52
CA THR A 36 7.70 5.18 -8.54
C THR A 36 7.92 3.70 -8.84
N GLU A 37 9.18 3.25 -8.95
CA GLU A 37 9.50 1.84 -9.17
C GLU A 37 9.11 0.98 -7.97
N ILE A 38 9.39 1.43 -6.75
CA ILE A 38 8.96 0.71 -5.53
C ILE A 38 7.44 0.60 -5.44
N THR A 39 6.74 1.69 -5.75
CA THR A 39 5.27 1.70 -5.76
C THR A 39 4.73 0.71 -6.79
N LYS A 40 5.35 0.65 -7.98
CA LYS A 40 4.99 -0.32 -9.03
C LYS A 40 5.17 -1.75 -8.54
N GLN A 41 6.34 -2.08 -7.99
CA GLN A 41 6.63 -3.42 -7.47
C GLN A 41 5.65 -3.82 -6.36
N TYR A 42 5.44 -2.93 -5.39
CA TYR A 42 4.49 -3.15 -4.30
C TYR A 42 3.07 -3.46 -4.80
N LEU A 43 2.57 -2.70 -5.78
CA LEU A 43 1.21 -2.91 -6.32
C LEU A 43 1.12 -4.21 -7.13
N LEU A 44 2.17 -4.57 -7.88
CA LEU A 44 2.21 -5.82 -8.64
C LEU A 44 2.21 -7.03 -7.70
N GLU A 45 3.01 -7.00 -6.64
CA GLU A 45 3.05 -8.10 -5.67
C GLU A 45 1.78 -8.18 -4.82
N LEU A 46 1.17 -7.05 -4.46
CA LEU A 46 -0.15 -7.03 -3.82
C LEU A 46 -1.21 -7.67 -4.73
N LEU A 47 -1.19 -7.37 -6.03
CA LEU A 47 -2.12 -7.97 -6.99
C LEU A 47 -1.88 -9.48 -7.13
N GLY A 48 -0.62 -9.92 -7.13
CA GLY A 48 -0.25 -11.34 -7.12
C GLY A 48 -0.75 -12.05 -5.86
N PHE A 49 -0.53 -11.45 -4.70
CA PHE A 49 -0.99 -11.97 -3.41
C PHE A 49 -2.52 -11.99 -3.30
N ALA A 50 -3.21 -10.95 -3.79
CA ALA A 50 -4.67 -10.94 -3.80
C ALA A 50 -5.26 -12.08 -4.64
N LYS A 51 -4.60 -12.46 -5.74
CA LYS A 51 -5.03 -13.60 -6.56
C LYS A 51 -4.91 -14.95 -5.85
N THR A 52 -4.04 -15.09 -4.85
CA THR A 52 -3.93 -16.32 -4.06
C THR A 52 -5.01 -16.44 -2.99
N PHE A 53 -5.76 -15.36 -2.72
CA PHE A 53 -6.82 -15.30 -1.72
C PHE A 53 -8.15 -14.76 -2.31
N PRO A 54 -8.73 -15.42 -3.32
CA PRO A 54 -9.89 -14.89 -4.06
C PRO A 54 -11.16 -14.75 -3.22
N GLU A 55 -11.29 -15.55 -2.14
CA GLU A 55 -12.45 -15.54 -1.25
C GLU A 55 -12.24 -14.70 0.02
N THR A 56 -11.03 -14.13 0.20
CA THR A 56 -10.71 -13.34 1.39
C THR A 56 -11.08 -11.88 1.18
N ASN A 57 -11.64 -11.25 2.22
CA ASN A 57 -11.95 -9.84 2.17
C ASN A 57 -10.70 -9.02 1.80
N PRO A 58 -10.81 -8.03 0.89
CA PRO A 58 -9.68 -7.22 0.45
C PRO A 58 -8.91 -6.57 1.61
N LYS A 59 -9.60 -6.27 2.71
CA LYS A 59 -9.01 -5.70 3.93
C LYS A 59 -8.07 -6.68 4.62
N ASP A 60 -8.49 -7.94 4.77
CA ASP A 60 -7.71 -8.99 5.39
C ASP A 60 -6.52 -9.34 4.49
N VAL A 61 -6.72 -9.46 3.17
CA VAL A 61 -5.63 -9.65 2.19
C VAL A 61 -4.58 -8.55 2.33
N LEU A 62 -5.01 -7.29 2.42
CA LEU A 62 -4.11 -6.14 2.56
C LEU A 62 -3.35 -6.17 3.90
N PHE A 63 -4.03 -6.58 4.98
CA PHE A 63 -3.42 -6.72 6.30
C PHE A 63 -2.34 -7.82 6.30
N TYR A 64 -2.68 -9.01 5.81
CA TYR A 64 -1.73 -10.13 5.69
C TYR A 64 -0.56 -9.79 4.79
N PHE A 65 -0.83 -9.15 3.64
CA PHE A 65 0.22 -8.72 2.72
C PHE A 65 1.19 -7.76 3.40
N HIS A 66 0.68 -6.72 4.08
CA HIS A 66 1.53 -5.76 4.76
C HIS A 66 2.37 -6.37 5.89
N GLU A 67 1.81 -7.32 6.65
CA GLU A 67 2.55 -8.02 7.70
C GLU A 67 3.72 -8.82 7.12
N GLN A 68 3.51 -9.50 6.00
CA GLN A 68 4.53 -10.30 5.32
C GLN A 68 5.55 -9.42 4.58
N TRP A 69 5.10 -8.33 3.96
CA TRP A 69 5.95 -7.42 3.21
C TRP A 69 6.93 -6.65 4.10
N GLY A 70 6.49 -6.22 5.29
CA GLY A 70 7.37 -5.57 6.26
C GLY A 70 8.53 -6.49 6.70
N LYS A 71 8.28 -7.80 6.77
CA LYS A 71 9.31 -8.82 7.03
C LYS A 71 10.22 -9.01 5.81
N LEU A 72 9.66 -9.01 4.60
CA LEU A 72 10.42 -9.15 3.34
C LEU A 72 11.40 -7.98 3.12
N SER A 73 10.96 -6.75 3.36
CA SER A 73 11.79 -5.55 3.23
C SER A 73 13.00 -5.55 4.19
N SER A 74 12.86 -6.15 5.37
CA SER A 74 13.97 -6.29 6.33
C SER A 74 15.05 -7.26 5.84
N ASN A 75 14.73 -8.17 4.92
CA ASN A 75 15.70 -9.05 4.26
C ASN A 75 16.32 -8.41 3.01
N MET A 76 15.62 -7.50 2.33
CA MET A 76 16.19 -6.77 1.18
C MET A 76 17.25 -5.74 1.59
N SER A 77 17.20 -5.17 2.80
CA SER A 77 18.27 -4.31 3.33
C SER A 77 19.56 -5.06 3.74
N LYS A 78 19.63 -6.38 3.55
CA LYS A 78 20.80 -7.23 3.88
C LYS A 78 21.53 -7.78 2.66
N GLN A 79 21.12 -7.43 1.43
CA GLN A 79 21.86 -7.76 0.21
C GLN A 79 22.67 -6.57 -0.28
#